data_AF-A0A3S8WY83-F1
#
_entry.id   AF-A0A3S8WY83-F1
#
_cell.length_a   1.000
_cell.length_b   1.000
_cell.length_c   1.000
_cell.angle_alpha   90.00
_cell.angle_beta   90.00
_cell.angle_gamma   90.00
#
_symmetry.space_group_name_H-M   'P 1'
#
loop_
_entity.id
_entity.type
_entity.pdbx_description
1 polymer ?
#
loop_
_entity_poly.entity_id
_entity_poly.type
_entity_poly.pdbx_seq_one_letter_code
_entity_poly.pdbx_strand_id
1 'polypeptide(L)'
;MSERSAPPGGLALIQALVNTLDIETGGDALDTAEGRAPFGLTEGEAGAARELRESLRATLLAHAGHPAHRAVTPLGELLARAPLVVTVDPADGSAALAPVDAGSLLSRVAAAVAEAVVAGTWHRLKACEADTCHWAYYDRSPAGRGRWCSMQVCGARAKMRRYRERSA
;
A
#
# COMPACT_ATOMS: atom_id res chain seq x y z
N MET A 1 1.01 19.31 0.80
CA MET A 1 0.74 18.15 -0.08
C MET A 1 -0.63 18.36 -0.68
N SER A 2 -0.84 18.31 -2.00
CA SER A 2 -2.21 18.26 -2.56
C SER A 2 -2.84 16.96 -2.04
N GLU A 3 -3.71 17.10 -1.04
CA GLU A 3 -4.35 15.98 -0.34
C GLU A 3 -5.24 15.24 -1.33
N ARG A 4 -4.72 14.13 -1.87
CA ARG A 4 -5.61 13.12 -2.43
C ARG A 4 -6.33 12.49 -1.25
N SER A 5 -7.66 12.52 -1.29
CA SER A 5 -8.52 11.80 -0.35
C SER A 5 -8.01 10.36 -0.12
N ALA A 6 -8.13 9.86 1.11
CA ALA A 6 -7.74 8.49 1.45
C ALA A 6 -8.45 7.47 0.54
N PRO A 7 -7.80 6.36 0.13
CA PRO A 7 -8.46 5.31 -0.63
C PRO A 7 -9.66 4.73 0.13
N PRO A 8 -10.60 4.10 -0.59
CA PRO A 8 -11.79 3.51 0.04
C PRO A 8 -11.43 2.26 0.88
N GLY A 9 -12.15 2.08 1.98
CA GLY A 9 -12.10 0.85 2.80
C GLY A 9 -10.70 0.46 3.28
N GLY A 10 -10.43 -0.84 3.33
CA GLY A 10 -9.16 -1.41 3.79
C GLY A 10 -7.92 -0.99 2.99
N LEU A 11 -8.07 -0.45 1.77
CA LEU A 11 -6.94 0.07 1.00
C LEU A 11 -6.23 1.24 1.72
N ALA A 12 -6.91 1.94 2.64
CA ALA A 12 -6.30 3.00 3.45
C ALA A 12 -5.25 2.46 4.42
N LEU A 13 -5.48 1.28 5.00
CA LEU A 13 -4.50 0.59 5.84
C LEU A 13 -3.24 0.25 5.03
N ILE A 14 -3.42 -0.30 3.83
CA ILE A 14 -2.30 -0.68 2.94
C ILE A 14 -1.51 0.56 2.51
N GLN A 15 -2.21 1.63 2.10
CA GLN A 15 -1.55 2.89 1.73
C GLN A 15 -0.77 3.47 2.90
N ALA A 16 -1.35 3.51 4.10
CA ALA A 16 -0.69 4.02 5.29
C ALA A 16 0.57 3.21 5.64
N LEU A 17 0.50 1.88 5.57
CA LEU A 17 1.64 1.00 5.84
C LEU A 17 2.78 1.23 4.84
N VAL A 18 2.48 1.30 3.54
CA VAL A 18 3.49 1.56 2.50
C VAL A 18 4.14 2.93 2.68
N ASN A 19 3.39 3.91 3.18
CA ASN A 19 3.84 5.29 3.36
C ASN A 19 4.46 5.57 4.74
N THR A 20 4.75 4.56 5.55
CA THR A 20 5.53 4.78 6.79
C THR A 20 7.01 5.05 6.52
N LEU A 21 7.53 4.59 5.38
CA LEU A 21 8.91 4.81 4.95
C LEU A 21 8.97 5.94 3.93
N ASP A 22 9.74 6.97 4.25
CA ASP A 22 10.25 7.94 3.29
C ASP A 22 11.59 7.44 2.76
N ILE A 23 11.60 6.99 1.49
CA ILE A 23 12.79 6.45 0.84
C ILE A 23 13.84 7.56 0.59
N GLU A 24 13.41 8.80 0.38
CA GLU A 24 14.31 9.92 0.07
C GLU A 24 15.16 10.28 1.29
N THR A 25 14.56 10.22 2.48
CA THR A 25 15.22 10.60 3.75
C THR A 25 15.67 9.40 4.60
N GLY A 26 15.13 8.21 4.35
CA GLY A 26 15.34 7.00 5.15
C GLY A 26 14.53 6.95 6.45
N GLY A 27 13.68 7.96 6.72
CA GLY A 27 12.85 7.99 7.93
C GLY A 27 11.73 6.95 7.87
N ASP A 28 11.62 6.11 8.91
CA ASP A 28 10.57 5.10 9.02
C ASP A 28 9.73 5.34 10.28
N ALA A 29 8.45 5.64 10.11
CA ALA A 29 7.53 5.81 11.23
C ALA A 29 7.38 4.53 12.08
N LEU A 30 7.69 3.33 11.54
CA LEU A 30 7.70 2.10 12.32
C LEU A 30 8.85 2.02 13.34
N ASP A 31 9.79 2.97 13.33
CA ASP A 31 10.84 3.09 14.35
C ASP A 31 10.29 3.61 15.68
N THR A 32 9.17 4.34 15.69
CA THR A 32 8.57 4.91 16.91
C THR A 32 7.31 4.19 17.35
N ALA A 33 6.99 4.27 18.64
CA ALA A 33 5.75 3.69 19.18
C ALA A 33 4.51 4.37 18.56
N GLU A 34 4.59 5.69 18.37
CA GLU A 34 3.53 6.51 17.79
C GLU A 34 3.22 6.11 16.35
N GLY A 35 4.24 5.80 15.54
CA GLY A 35 4.03 5.35 14.16
C GLY A 35 3.59 3.90 14.04
N ARG A 36 3.85 3.06 15.06
CA ARG A 36 3.35 1.68 15.16
C ARG A 36 1.91 1.59 15.64
N ALA A 37 1.46 2.52 16.49
CA ALA A 37 0.15 2.48 17.13
C ALA A 37 -1.06 2.36 16.17
N PRO A 38 -1.12 3.08 15.02
CA PRO A 38 -2.22 2.94 14.05
C PRO A 38 -2.36 1.53 13.47
N PHE A 39 -1.28 0.75 13.52
CA PHE A 39 -1.24 -0.63 13.05
C PHE A 39 -1.40 -1.65 14.17
N GLY A 40 -1.55 -1.22 15.43
CA GLY A 40 -1.62 -2.12 16.59
C GLY A 40 -0.36 -2.96 16.77
N LEU A 41 0.80 -2.44 16.34
CA LEU A 41 2.06 -3.18 16.35
C LEU A 41 2.86 -2.90 17.63
N THR A 42 3.46 -3.96 18.16
CA THR A 42 4.58 -3.87 19.12
C THR A 42 5.90 -3.63 18.38
N GLU A 43 6.95 -3.30 19.13
CA GLU A 43 8.31 -3.16 18.57
C GLU A 43 8.82 -4.46 17.93
N GLY A 44 8.52 -5.62 18.54
CA GLY A 44 8.94 -6.93 18.03
C GLY A 44 8.29 -7.31 16.69
N GLU A 45 7.13 -6.74 16.38
CA GLU A 45 6.39 -7.00 15.14
C GLU A 45 6.82 -6.07 13.98
N ALA A 46 7.64 -5.07 14.27
CA ALA A 46 8.03 -4.07 13.28
C ALA A 46 8.86 -4.67 12.13
N GLY A 47 9.59 -5.76 12.36
CA GLY A 47 10.31 -6.49 11.32
C GLY A 47 9.36 -7.12 10.28
N ALA A 48 8.36 -7.86 10.75
CA ALA A 48 7.34 -8.47 9.89
C ALA A 48 6.48 -7.42 9.16
N ALA A 49 6.18 -6.30 9.83
CA ALA A 49 5.47 -5.20 9.20
C ALA A 49 6.27 -4.56 8.05
N ARG A 50 7.60 -4.41 8.20
CA ARG A 50 8.48 -3.93 7.12
C ARG A 50 8.58 -4.92 5.95
N GLU A 51 8.63 -6.23 6.22
CA GLU A 51 8.60 -7.24 5.15
C GLU A 51 7.30 -7.16 4.34
N LEU A 52 6.15 -7.10 5.05
CA LEU A 52 4.85 -6.94 4.42
C LEU A 52 4.78 -5.64 3.61
N ARG A 53 5.28 -4.54 4.18
CA ARG A 53 5.34 -3.22 3.52
C ARG A 53 6.07 -3.27 2.19
N GLU A 54 7.27 -3.86 2.14
CA GLU A 54 8.06 -3.88 0.91
C GLU A 54 7.48 -4.84 -0.14
N SER A 55 6.85 -5.94 0.29
CA SER A 55 6.12 -6.87 -0.58
C SER A 55 4.89 -6.22 -1.21
N LEU A 56 4.15 -5.43 -0.41
CA LEU A 56 3.07 -4.57 -0.90
C LEU A 56 3.62 -3.54 -1.89
N ARG A 57 4.68 -2.80 -1.55
CA ARG A 57 5.28 -1.78 -2.42
C ARG A 57 5.68 -2.34 -3.78
N ALA A 58 6.31 -3.51 -3.82
CA ALA A 58 6.65 -4.19 -5.07
C ALA A 58 5.41 -4.53 -5.91
N THR A 59 4.35 -5.01 -5.25
CA THR A 59 3.06 -5.29 -5.92
C THR A 59 2.45 -4.01 -6.49
N LEU A 60 2.45 -2.92 -5.71
CA LEU A 60 1.92 -1.62 -6.13
C LEU A 60 2.73 -0.95 -7.25
N LEU A 61 4.03 -1.23 -7.36
CA LEU A 61 4.86 -0.84 -8.51
C LEU A 61 4.43 -1.62 -9.76
N ALA A 62 4.19 -2.93 -9.63
CA ALA A 62 3.68 -3.76 -10.72
C ALA A 62 2.30 -3.29 -11.22
N HIS A 63 1.40 -2.87 -10.33
CA HIS A 63 0.13 -2.23 -10.70
C HIS A 63 0.30 -0.97 -11.58
N ALA A 64 1.41 -0.25 -11.41
CA ALA A 64 1.77 0.90 -12.21
C ALA A 64 2.58 0.56 -13.49
N GLY A 65 2.92 -0.72 -13.70
CA GLY A 65 3.74 -1.16 -14.82
C GLY A 65 5.25 -0.94 -14.61
N HIS A 66 5.69 -0.83 -13.35
CA HIS A 66 7.09 -0.63 -12.98
C HIS A 66 7.68 -1.88 -12.31
N PRO A 67 8.98 -2.16 -12.51
CA PRO A 67 9.63 -3.27 -11.83
C PRO A 67 9.70 -3.03 -10.32
N ALA A 68 9.88 -4.11 -9.56
CA ALA A 68 10.16 -4.01 -8.14
C ALA A 68 11.47 -3.25 -7.90
N HIS A 69 11.48 -2.38 -6.89
CA HIS A 69 12.66 -1.58 -6.53
C HIS A 69 13.77 -2.41 -5.83
N ARG A 70 13.43 -3.62 -5.36
CA ARG A 70 14.34 -4.59 -4.72
C ARG A 70 13.72 -5.99 -4.76
N ALA A 71 14.52 -7.01 -4.44
CA ALA A 71 14.01 -8.35 -4.16
C ALA A 71 13.20 -8.35 -2.84
N VAL A 72 12.06 -9.03 -2.86
CA VAL A 72 11.11 -9.16 -1.74
C VAL A 72 10.50 -10.55 -1.75
N THR A 73 9.98 -10.99 -0.60
CA THR A 73 9.05 -12.12 -0.54
C THR A 73 7.79 -11.78 -1.35
N PRO A 74 7.34 -12.62 -2.29
CA PRO A 74 6.11 -12.35 -3.03
C PRO A 74 4.92 -12.17 -2.07
N LEU A 75 4.08 -11.15 -2.31
CA LEU A 75 2.94 -10.85 -1.44
C LEU A 75 2.02 -12.07 -1.22
N GLY A 76 1.81 -12.87 -2.27
CA GLY A 76 1.00 -14.09 -2.19
C GLY A 76 1.51 -15.12 -1.18
N GLU A 77 2.83 -15.23 -1.01
CA GLU A 77 3.42 -16.14 0.00
C GLU A 77 3.18 -15.65 1.42
N LEU A 78 3.23 -14.33 1.64
CA LEU A 78 2.87 -13.75 2.93
C LEU A 78 1.38 -13.96 3.23
N LEU A 79 0.51 -13.63 2.26
CA LEU A 79 -0.94 -13.71 2.42
C LEU A 79 -1.45 -15.15 2.60
N ALA A 80 -0.73 -16.16 2.10
CA ALA A 80 -1.05 -17.57 2.34
C ALA A 80 -1.05 -17.94 3.84
N ARG A 81 -0.37 -17.15 4.69
CA ARG A 81 -0.32 -17.34 6.16
C ARG A 81 -1.48 -16.67 6.90
N ALA A 82 -2.38 -15.99 6.19
CA ALA A 82 -3.53 -15.28 6.75
C ALA A 82 -4.83 -15.73 6.05
N PRO A 83 -5.31 -16.96 6.33
CA PRO A 83 -6.53 -17.46 5.71
C PRO A 83 -7.76 -16.62 6.10
N LEU A 84 -8.65 -16.46 5.13
CA LEU A 84 -9.96 -15.84 5.30
C LEU A 84 -11.04 -16.93 5.30
N VAL A 85 -12.11 -16.69 6.06
CA VAL A 85 -13.31 -17.51 6.11
C VAL A 85 -14.53 -16.68 5.73
N VAL A 86 -15.59 -17.35 5.27
CA VAL A 86 -16.90 -16.72 5.12
C VAL A 86 -17.65 -16.85 6.44
N THR A 87 -18.07 -15.73 7.00
CA THR A 87 -18.96 -15.68 8.17
C THR A 87 -20.36 -15.30 7.73
N VAL A 88 -21.37 -15.77 8.47
CA VAL A 88 -22.78 -15.39 8.28
C VAL A 88 -23.33 -15.00 9.64
N ASP A 89 -23.86 -13.78 9.74
CA ASP A 89 -24.50 -13.29 10.97
C ASP A 89 -25.85 -14.02 11.16
N PRO A 90 -26.09 -14.70 12.30
CA PRO A 90 -27.33 -15.43 12.52
C PRO A 90 -28.55 -14.53 12.77
N ALA A 91 -28.37 -13.25 13.09
CA ALA A 91 -29.45 -12.31 13.37
C ALA A 91 -30.09 -11.74 12.10
N ASP A 92 -29.30 -11.44 11.06
CA ASP A 92 -29.78 -10.83 9.82
C ASP A 92 -29.40 -11.59 8.54
N GLY A 93 -28.59 -12.64 8.64
CA GLY A 93 -28.15 -13.46 7.51
C GLY A 93 -27.08 -12.80 6.63
N SER A 94 -26.53 -11.66 7.03
CA SER A 94 -25.46 -10.97 6.28
C SER A 94 -24.18 -11.80 6.26
N ALA A 95 -23.48 -11.81 5.13
CA ALA A 95 -22.26 -12.58 4.94
C ALA A 95 -21.05 -11.67 4.69
N ALA A 96 -19.90 -12.04 5.25
CA ALA A 96 -18.65 -11.30 5.09
C ALA A 96 -17.45 -12.24 4.94
N LEU A 97 -16.39 -11.75 4.30
CA LEU A 97 -15.07 -12.35 4.42
C LEU A 97 -14.41 -11.82 5.70
N ALA A 98 -13.99 -12.72 6.58
CA ALA A 98 -13.33 -12.37 7.83
C ALA A 98 -12.01 -13.13 7.96
N PRO A 99 -10.96 -12.52 8.54
CA PRO A 99 -9.75 -13.25 8.89
C PRO A 99 -10.03 -14.25 10.01
N VAL A 100 -9.37 -15.41 9.97
CA VAL A 100 -9.41 -16.39 11.08
C VAL A 100 -8.86 -15.80 12.38
N ASP A 101 -7.78 -15.02 12.27
CA ASP A 101 -7.21 -14.22 13.37
C ASP A 101 -7.24 -12.74 12.98
N ALA A 102 -8.16 -11.96 13.56
CA ALA A 102 -8.28 -10.53 13.28
C ALA A 102 -7.20 -9.66 13.95
N GLY A 103 -6.42 -10.21 14.87
CA GLY A 103 -5.43 -9.45 15.66
C GLY A 103 -4.22 -9.02 14.82
N SER A 104 -3.76 -9.87 13.90
CA SER A 104 -2.54 -9.58 13.14
C SER A 104 -2.74 -8.52 12.05
N LEU A 105 -1.70 -7.70 11.81
CA LEU A 105 -1.67 -6.76 10.68
C LEU A 105 -1.78 -7.49 9.33
N LEU A 106 -1.13 -8.65 9.20
CA LEU A 106 -1.15 -9.46 7.99
C LEU A 106 -2.59 -9.90 7.63
N SER A 107 -3.35 -10.36 8.61
CA SER A 107 -4.75 -10.74 8.46
C SER A 107 -5.64 -9.59 8.03
N ARG A 108 -5.47 -8.40 8.63
CA ARG A 108 -6.22 -7.21 8.22
C ARG A 108 -5.86 -6.75 6.81
N VAL A 109 -4.59 -6.89 6.40
CA VAL A 109 -4.17 -6.65 5.02
C VAL A 109 -4.77 -7.69 4.07
N ALA A 110 -4.80 -8.98 4.44
CA ALA A 110 -5.42 -10.02 3.62
C ALA A 110 -6.91 -9.75 3.36
N ALA A 111 -7.66 -9.38 4.40
CA ALA A 111 -9.07 -8.99 4.28
C ALA A 111 -9.22 -7.76 3.36
N ALA A 112 -8.41 -6.72 3.57
CA ALA A 112 -8.43 -5.52 2.74
C ALA A 112 -8.12 -5.80 1.25
N VAL A 113 -7.18 -6.71 0.96
CA VAL A 113 -6.88 -7.15 -0.40
C VAL A 113 -8.08 -7.89 -1.00
N ALA A 114 -8.68 -8.81 -0.27
CA ALA A 114 -9.84 -9.58 -0.74
C ALA A 114 -11.05 -8.67 -1.05
N GLU A 115 -11.37 -7.73 -0.14
CA GLU A 115 -12.41 -6.72 -0.36
C GLU A 115 -12.14 -5.89 -1.62
N ALA A 116 -10.89 -5.42 -1.79
CA ALA A 116 -10.51 -4.61 -2.95
C ALA A 116 -10.56 -5.40 -4.26
N VAL A 117 -10.25 -6.69 -4.25
CA VAL A 117 -10.37 -7.59 -5.40
C VAL A 117 -11.83 -7.73 -5.80
N VAL A 118 -12.71 -8.04 -4.83
CA VAL A 118 -14.16 -8.18 -5.07
C VAL A 118 -14.76 -6.86 -5.57
N ALA A 119 -14.35 -5.73 -5.00
CA ALA A 119 -14.81 -4.41 -5.42
C ALA A 119 -14.20 -3.91 -6.75
N GLY A 120 -13.26 -4.64 -7.34
CA GLY A 120 -12.55 -4.22 -8.57
C GLY A 120 -11.66 -2.99 -8.39
N THR A 121 -11.27 -2.66 -7.16
CA THR A 121 -10.45 -1.47 -6.82
C THR A 121 -8.99 -1.80 -6.57
N TRP A 122 -8.61 -3.08 -6.46
CA TRP A 122 -7.25 -3.52 -6.15
C TRP A 122 -6.18 -2.89 -7.06
N HIS A 123 -6.38 -2.93 -8.38
CA HIS A 123 -5.43 -2.39 -9.36
C HIS A 123 -5.35 -0.85 -9.39
N ARG A 124 -6.22 -0.16 -8.65
CA ARG A 124 -6.16 1.31 -8.53
C ARG A 124 -5.22 1.76 -7.42
N LEU A 125 -4.88 0.91 -6.45
CA LEU A 125 -3.79 1.23 -5.53
C LEU A 125 -2.45 0.98 -6.25
N LYS A 126 -1.57 1.97 -6.24
CA LYS A 126 -0.31 1.98 -6.99
C LYS A 126 0.80 2.63 -6.18
N ALA A 127 2.06 2.41 -6.56
CA ALA A 127 3.20 3.11 -6.01
C ALA A 127 3.71 4.18 -6.99
N CYS A 128 4.20 5.30 -6.45
CA CYS A 128 4.78 6.40 -7.22
C CYS A 128 5.94 5.92 -8.09
N GLU A 129 5.99 6.34 -9.35
CA GLU A 129 7.07 5.94 -10.26
C GLU A 129 8.43 6.57 -9.94
N ALA A 130 8.47 7.64 -9.16
CA ALA A 130 9.74 8.27 -8.82
C ALA A 130 10.59 7.31 -7.97
N ASP A 131 11.81 7.06 -8.46
CA ASP A 131 12.84 6.15 -7.92
C ASP A 131 13.14 6.39 -6.44
N THR A 132 13.06 7.65 -6.00
CA THR A 132 13.29 8.05 -4.60
C THR A 132 12.02 8.15 -3.76
N CYS A 133 10.83 7.85 -4.29
CA CYS A 133 9.57 8.04 -3.59
C CYS A 133 8.84 6.73 -3.31
N HIS A 134 8.39 6.03 -4.35
CA HIS A 134 7.56 4.83 -4.27
C HIS A 134 6.41 4.86 -3.22
N TRP A 135 5.89 6.03 -2.87
CA TRP A 135 4.72 6.14 -1.99
C TRP A 135 3.49 5.56 -2.67
N ALA A 136 2.70 4.82 -1.91
CA ALA A 136 1.41 4.35 -2.33
C ALA A 136 0.44 5.52 -2.55
N TYR A 137 -0.37 5.41 -3.59
CA TYR A 137 -1.50 6.30 -3.88
C TYR A 137 -2.61 5.54 -4.57
N TYR A 138 -3.82 6.04 -4.41
CA TYR A 138 -4.98 5.53 -5.14
C TYR A 138 -5.25 6.33 -6.41
N ASP A 139 -5.29 5.62 -7.54
CA ASP A 139 -5.48 6.17 -8.87
C ASP A 139 -6.96 6.44 -9.16
N ARG A 140 -7.34 7.70 -8.92
CA ARG A 140 -8.66 8.25 -9.24
C ARG A 140 -8.77 8.79 -10.66
N SER A 141 -7.71 8.68 -11.47
CA SER A 141 -7.83 9.13 -12.86
C SER A 141 -8.87 8.26 -13.58
N PRO A 142 -9.70 8.86 -14.47
CA PRO A 142 -10.73 8.11 -15.19
C PRO A 142 -10.15 6.89 -15.93
N ALA A 143 -8.99 7.07 -16.57
CA ALA A 143 -8.31 6.02 -17.33
C ALA A 143 -7.44 5.07 -16.49
N GLY A 144 -7.29 5.31 -15.18
CA GLY A 144 -6.39 4.52 -14.33
C GLY A 144 -4.93 4.57 -14.80
N ARG A 145 -4.46 5.74 -15.26
CA ARG A 145 -3.10 5.96 -15.78
C ARG A 145 -2.29 6.96 -14.96
N GLY A 146 -2.70 7.21 -13.71
CA GLY A 146 -1.89 8.00 -12.78
C GLY A 146 -0.53 7.32 -12.56
N ARG A 147 0.54 8.12 -12.51
CA ARG A 147 1.95 7.68 -12.35
C ARG A 147 2.62 8.19 -11.07
N TRP A 148 2.08 9.25 -10.47
CA TRP A 148 2.71 9.98 -9.38
C TRP A 148 1.80 10.02 -8.17
N CYS A 149 2.34 9.89 -6.95
CA CYS A 149 1.58 10.08 -5.70
C CYS A 149 1.06 11.52 -5.55
N SER A 150 1.81 12.49 -6.07
CA SER A 150 1.45 13.91 -6.12
C SER A 150 1.92 14.52 -7.44
N MET A 151 0.99 15.15 -8.16
CA MET A 151 1.33 15.86 -9.40
C MET A 151 2.16 17.11 -9.12
N GLN A 152 1.91 17.78 -7.99
CA GLN A 152 2.62 19.01 -7.59
C GLN A 152 4.07 18.73 -7.15
N VAL A 153 4.34 17.57 -6.55
CA VAL A 153 5.67 17.22 -6.04
C VAL A 153 6.39 16.31 -7.02
N CYS A 154 6.03 15.02 -7.06
CA CYS A 154 6.70 14.04 -7.91
C CYS A 154 6.49 14.32 -9.41
N GLY A 155 5.27 14.70 -9.80
CA GLY A 155 4.99 15.07 -11.20
C GLY A 155 5.79 16.29 -11.68
N ALA A 156 5.93 17.32 -10.83
CA ALA A 156 6.75 18.50 -11.14
C ALA A 156 8.24 18.16 -11.20
N ARG A 157 8.77 17.42 -10.21
CA ARG A 157 10.16 16.91 -10.21
C ARG A 157 10.48 16.15 -11.50
N ALA A 158 9.59 15.24 -11.93
CA ALA A 158 9.76 14.47 -13.17
C ALA A 158 9.71 15.33 -14.44
N LYS A 159 8.94 16.43 -14.47
CA LYS A 159 8.95 17.40 -15.59
C LYS A 159 10.26 18.17 -15.64
N MET A 160 10.75 18.64 -14.48
CA MET A 160 11.99 19.40 -14.39
C MET A 160 13.21 18.56 -14.79
N ARG A 161 13.28 17.28 -14.37
CA ARG A 161 14.32 16.34 -14.80
C ARG A 161 14.37 16.23 -16.33
N ARG A 162 13.22 15.96 -16.97
CA ARG A 162 13.10 15.87 -18.44
C ARG A 162 13.42 17.17 -19.17
N TYR A 163 13.17 18.33 -18.56
CA TYR A 163 13.59 19.61 -19.15
C TYR A 163 15.12 19.71 -19.16
N ARG A 164 15.78 19.42 -18.03
CA ARG A 164 17.25 19.47 -17.92
C ARG A 164 17.94 18.49 -18.86
N GLU A 165 17.42 17.27 -19.01
CA GLU A 165 17.95 16.25 -19.93
C GLU A 165 17.86 16.66 -21.41
N ARG A 166 16.92 17.54 -21.78
CA ARG A 166 16.77 18.04 -23.16
C ARG A 166 17.54 19.33 -23.43
N SER A 167 17.98 20.02 -22.37
CA SER A 167 18.71 21.29 -22.44
C SER A 167 20.20 21.13 -22.13
N ALA A 168 20.65 19.90 -21.87
CA ALA A 168 22.05 19.49 -21.78
C ALA A 168 22.46 18.85 -23.11
#